data_AF-A0A9W7ASN5-F1
#
_entry.id   AF-A0A9W7ASN5-F1
#
_cell.length_a   1.000
_cell.length_b   1.000
_cell.length_c   1.000
_cell.angle_alpha   90.00
_cell.angle_beta   90.00
_cell.angle_gamma   90.00
#
_symmetry.space_group_name_H-M   'P 1'
#
loop_
_entity.id
_entity.type
_entity.pdbx_description
1 polymer ?
#
loop_
_entity_poly.entity_id
_entity_poly.type
_entity_poly.pdbx_seq_one_letter_code
_entity_poly.pdbx_strand_id
1 'polypeptide(L)'
;MTKTASLLAKLFAYPSQSTALSALQSDTHFKPGDRKTLSKLTAISSSWTNCDQALVENKNDLSKMILDELYAPYKFYKGNLDAHPPRVKFVDKICTKPLKKSKAGFWAATDETSTTSWLPSPTQTFDTVVHFLQSGSGTGVTISCKIVTCAHVVDSEDDDDDDDIVPDRIGRKRVVIYGDGRMFLTECERVIENIDGSQDVARLKIIEEIPGTSTTTLHTPPQPIASATLSETTQPGTRTFCVGNPSSIDLECTQTSRSGKDRSIEFQPPIFHTSVGEYLGRTSKEIHDLRNEISSRGRSPTRGEKNRVIDEDPGENGVMIEHSCWTYWGHSGAPIFDENGGVVGLHSAWCDLNGVRRGVGVELLREVMGDTPKKKATKKRKRGTKQQEVIDLTSP
;
A
#
# COMPACT_ATOMS: atom_id res chain seq x y z
N MET A 1 -11.49 -11.04 -22.40
CA MET A 1 -11.85 -10.64 -21.04
C MET A 1 -11.86 -11.87 -20.17
N THR A 2 -11.21 -11.87 -19.01
CA THR A 2 -11.30 -13.04 -18.12
C THR A 2 -12.68 -13.14 -17.50
N LYS A 3 -13.07 -14.36 -17.10
CA LYS A 3 -14.31 -14.61 -16.35
C LYS A 3 -14.42 -13.69 -15.13
N THR A 4 -13.30 -13.47 -14.43
CA THR A 4 -13.22 -12.63 -13.23
C THR A 4 -13.61 -11.18 -13.52
N ALA A 5 -13.03 -10.55 -14.54
CA ALA A 5 -13.37 -9.17 -14.90
C ALA A 5 -14.83 -9.02 -15.34
N SER A 6 -15.38 -10.00 -16.09
CA SER A 6 -16.80 -10.01 -16.45
C SER A 6 -17.72 -10.12 -15.24
N LEU A 7 -17.36 -10.91 -14.23
CA LEU A 7 -18.13 -11.03 -12.99
C LEU A 7 -18.08 -9.75 -12.14
N LEU A 8 -16.93 -9.08 -12.08
CA LEU A 8 -16.79 -7.79 -11.41
C LEU A 8 -17.65 -6.72 -12.08
N ALA A 9 -17.58 -6.60 -13.42
CA ALA A 9 -18.43 -5.67 -14.16
C ALA A 9 -19.93 -5.95 -13.94
N LYS A 10 -20.32 -7.24 -13.91
CA LYS A 10 -21.69 -7.66 -13.59
C LYS A 10 -22.10 -7.25 -12.17
N LEU A 11 -21.24 -7.46 -11.17
CA LEU A 11 -21.50 -7.09 -9.79
C LEU A 11 -21.60 -5.56 -9.62
N PHE A 12 -20.73 -4.79 -10.27
CA PHE A 12 -20.67 -3.34 -10.17
C PHE A 12 -21.76 -2.61 -10.96
N ALA A 13 -22.45 -3.30 -11.88
CA ALA A 13 -23.60 -2.78 -12.61
C ALA A 13 -24.86 -2.62 -11.74
N TYR A 14 -24.92 -3.23 -10.56
CA TYR A 14 -26.06 -3.08 -9.66
C TYR A 14 -26.10 -1.66 -9.05
N PRO A 15 -27.30 -1.07 -8.88
CA PRO A 15 -27.43 0.31 -8.42
C PRO A 15 -27.23 0.47 -6.91
N SER A 16 -27.58 -0.53 -6.10
CA SER A 16 -27.55 -0.47 -4.63
C SER A 16 -26.94 -1.71 -3.99
N GLN A 17 -26.53 -1.63 -2.72
CA GLN A 17 -26.05 -2.80 -1.96
C GLN A 17 -27.12 -3.89 -1.85
N SER A 18 -28.38 -3.50 -1.59
CA SER A 18 -29.50 -4.45 -1.47
C SER A 18 -29.73 -5.25 -2.75
N THR A 19 -29.73 -4.59 -3.92
CA THR A 19 -29.93 -5.26 -5.21
C THR A 19 -28.75 -6.15 -5.60
N ALA A 20 -27.52 -5.72 -5.29
CA ALA A 20 -26.32 -6.54 -5.48
C ALA A 20 -26.33 -7.79 -4.59
N LEU A 21 -26.72 -7.65 -3.31
CA LEU A 21 -26.81 -8.76 -2.37
C LEU A 21 -27.86 -9.79 -2.80
N SER A 22 -29.08 -9.35 -3.13
CA SER A 22 -30.13 -10.24 -3.64
C SER A 22 -29.69 -10.97 -4.91
N ALA A 23 -28.94 -10.30 -5.79
CA ALA A 23 -28.38 -10.94 -6.97
C ALA A 23 -27.32 -11.99 -6.61
N LEU A 24 -26.36 -11.68 -5.73
CA LEU A 24 -25.34 -12.62 -5.27
C LEU A 24 -25.95 -13.88 -4.64
N GLN A 25 -27.05 -13.75 -3.90
CA GLN A 25 -27.77 -14.87 -3.27
C GLN A 25 -28.55 -15.74 -4.28
N SER A 26 -28.81 -15.23 -5.50
CA SER A 26 -29.58 -15.92 -6.53
C SER A 26 -28.70 -16.69 -7.52
N ASP A 27 -29.00 -17.98 -7.72
CA ASP A 27 -28.31 -18.83 -8.70
C ASP A 27 -28.66 -18.49 -10.16
N THR A 28 -29.71 -17.70 -10.39
CA THR A 28 -30.02 -17.15 -11.73
C THR A 28 -29.04 -16.06 -12.14
N HIS A 29 -28.49 -15.31 -11.18
CA HIS A 29 -27.58 -14.20 -11.43
C HIS A 29 -26.13 -14.62 -11.21
N PHE A 30 -25.81 -15.28 -10.11
CA PHE A 30 -24.46 -15.74 -9.82
C PHE A 30 -24.50 -17.22 -9.49
N LYS A 31 -23.82 -18.05 -10.27
CA LYS A 31 -23.72 -19.48 -9.98
C LYS A 31 -22.77 -19.71 -8.81
N PRO A 32 -22.77 -20.89 -8.15
CA PRO A 32 -21.82 -21.17 -7.07
C PRO A 32 -20.35 -20.96 -7.44
N GLY A 33 -19.98 -21.33 -8.67
CA GLY A 33 -18.64 -21.11 -9.21
C GLY A 33 -18.31 -19.63 -9.49
N ASP A 34 -19.31 -18.76 -9.62
CA ASP A 34 -19.11 -17.32 -9.81
C ASP A 34 -18.82 -16.65 -8.46
N ARG A 35 -19.61 -16.96 -7.42
CA ARG A 35 -19.33 -16.52 -6.03
C ARG A 35 -17.95 -16.97 -5.58
N LYS A 36 -17.58 -18.23 -5.83
CA LYS A 36 -16.23 -18.75 -5.56
C LYS A 36 -15.13 -18.02 -6.34
N THR A 37 -15.43 -17.53 -7.55
CA THR A 37 -14.44 -16.75 -8.33
C THR A 37 -14.27 -15.36 -7.75
N LEU A 38 -15.36 -14.72 -7.31
CA LEU A 38 -15.34 -13.40 -6.69
C LEU A 38 -14.70 -13.44 -5.30
N SER A 39 -15.00 -14.44 -4.48
CA SER A 39 -14.42 -14.59 -3.14
C SER A 39 -12.90 -14.80 -3.15
N LYS A 40 -12.33 -15.34 -4.22
CA LYS A 40 -10.86 -15.42 -4.38
C LYS A 40 -10.19 -14.07 -4.56
N LEU A 41 -10.96 -13.01 -4.82
CA LEU A 41 -10.44 -11.63 -4.88
C LEU A 41 -10.53 -10.92 -3.54
N THR A 42 -11.34 -11.42 -2.62
CA THR A 42 -11.51 -10.84 -1.29
C THR A 42 -10.40 -11.31 -0.38
N ALA A 43 -10.23 -10.64 0.76
CA ALA A 43 -9.28 -11.11 1.77
C ALA A 43 -9.81 -12.34 2.54
N ILE A 44 -11.09 -12.72 2.38
CA ILE A 44 -11.69 -13.79 3.18
C ILE A 44 -10.97 -15.13 3.12
N SER A 45 -11.03 -15.85 4.25
CA SER A 45 -10.41 -17.18 4.35
C SER A 45 -10.85 -18.18 3.28
N SER A 46 -9.94 -19.10 2.96
CA SER A 46 -10.15 -20.19 2.01
C SER A 46 -11.28 -21.13 2.43
N SER A 47 -11.54 -21.23 3.74
CA SER A 47 -12.65 -22.00 4.30
C SER A 47 -14.00 -21.47 3.77
N TRP A 48 -14.20 -20.15 3.77
CA TRP A 48 -15.39 -19.50 3.21
C TRP A 48 -15.44 -19.57 1.69
N THR A 49 -14.30 -19.39 1.02
CA THR A 49 -14.21 -19.52 -0.44
C THR A 49 -14.59 -20.93 -0.94
N ASN A 50 -14.40 -21.95 -0.09
CA ASN A 50 -14.71 -23.35 -0.40
C ASN A 50 -15.94 -23.90 0.33
N CYS A 51 -16.77 -23.04 0.94
CA CYS A 51 -17.95 -23.48 1.69
C CYS A 51 -18.96 -24.22 0.80
N ASP A 52 -19.77 -25.08 1.42
CA ASP A 52 -20.89 -25.72 0.75
C ASP A 52 -22.02 -24.71 0.53
N GLN A 53 -22.17 -24.26 -0.71
CA GLN A 53 -23.18 -23.27 -1.10
C GLN A 53 -24.56 -23.90 -1.39
N ALA A 54 -24.72 -25.22 -1.22
CA ALA A 54 -26.05 -25.85 -1.19
C ALA A 54 -26.80 -25.50 0.11
N LEU A 55 -26.05 -25.19 1.18
CA LEU A 55 -26.61 -24.63 2.41
C LEU A 55 -26.91 -23.14 2.21
N VAL A 56 -28.15 -22.74 2.47
CA VAL A 56 -28.65 -21.38 2.20
C VAL A 56 -27.90 -20.36 3.05
N GLU A 57 -27.59 -20.71 4.29
CA GLU A 57 -26.87 -19.90 5.26
C GLU A 57 -25.45 -19.58 4.75
N ASN A 58 -24.68 -20.62 4.38
CA ASN A 58 -23.34 -20.45 3.82
C ASN A 58 -23.34 -19.57 2.57
N LYS A 59 -24.33 -19.76 1.69
CA LYS A 59 -24.47 -18.94 0.48
C LYS A 59 -24.75 -17.48 0.84
N ASN A 60 -25.62 -17.23 1.84
CA ASN A 60 -25.96 -15.89 2.28
C ASN A 60 -24.76 -15.18 2.91
N ASP A 61 -24.01 -15.86 3.77
CA ASP A 61 -22.83 -15.31 4.44
C ASP A 61 -21.72 -15.03 3.43
N LEU A 62 -21.41 -15.97 2.53
CA LEU A 62 -20.44 -15.76 1.47
C LEU A 62 -20.83 -14.57 0.56
N SER A 63 -22.11 -14.45 0.23
CA SER A 63 -22.61 -13.34 -0.59
C SER A 63 -22.45 -11.99 0.12
N LYS A 64 -22.70 -11.95 1.43
CA LYS A 64 -22.49 -10.75 2.25
C LYS A 64 -21.01 -10.38 2.33
N MET A 65 -20.13 -11.35 2.57
CA MET A 65 -18.68 -11.13 2.57
C MET A 65 -18.18 -10.57 1.24
N ILE A 66 -18.60 -11.12 0.10
CA ILE A 66 -18.27 -10.58 -1.23
C ILE A 66 -18.77 -9.14 -1.39
N LEU A 67 -19.98 -8.85 -0.90
CA LEU A 67 -20.55 -7.50 -0.96
C LEU A 67 -19.73 -6.50 -0.13
N ASP A 68 -19.39 -6.86 1.10
CA ASP A 68 -18.67 -6.02 2.04
C ASP A 68 -17.22 -5.79 1.58
N GLU A 69 -16.58 -6.82 1.01
CA GLU A 69 -15.18 -6.77 0.56
C GLU A 69 -14.96 -6.12 -0.81
N LEU A 70 -15.90 -6.24 -1.76
CA LEU A 70 -15.71 -5.71 -3.13
C LEU A 70 -16.67 -4.59 -3.47
N TYR A 71 -17.96 -4.79 -3.22
CA TYR A 71 -19.00 -3.90 -3.73
C TYR A 71 -19.13 -2.63 -2.89
N ALA A 72 -19.05 -2.74 -1.56
CA ALA A 72 -19.12 -1.58 -0.67
C ALA A 72 -17.94 -0.62 -0.91
N PRO A 73 -16.67 -1.07 -0.97
CA PRO A 73 -15.55 -0.21 -1.34
C PRO A 73 -15.73 0.41 -2.73
N TYR A 74 -16.14 -0.39 -3.74
CA TYR A 74 -16.42 0.13 -5.08
C TYR A 74 -17.41 1.30 -5.04
N LYS A 75 -18.56 1.16 -4.37
CA LYS A 75 -19.55 2.23 -4.27
C LYS A 75 -19.02 3.44 -3.53
N PHE A 76 -18.24 3.24 -2.48
CA PHE A 76 -17.59 4.33 -1.74
C PHE A 76 -16.65 5.13 -2.65
N TYR A 77 -15.70 4.49 -3.33
CA TYR A 77 -14.76 5.20 -4.19
C TYR A 77 -15.46 5.85 -5.39
N LYS A 78 -16.34 5.10 -6.07
CA LYS A 78 -17.04 5.61 -7.26
C LYS A 78 -17.90 6.82 -6.92
N GLY A 79 -18.71 6.71 -5.85
CA GLY A 79 -19.56 7.82 -5.39
C GLY A 79 -18.74 9.05 -5.00
N ASN A 80 -17.58 8.86 -4.35
CA ASN A 80 -16.72 9.98 -3.97
C ASN A 80 -15.94 10.60 -5.13
N LEU A 81 -15.51 9.81 -6.13
CA LEU A 81 -14.91 10.36 -7.35
C LEU A 81 -15.92 11.24 -8.11
N ASP A 82 -17.17 10.80 -8.18
CA ASP A 82 -18.24 11.51 -8.88
C ASP A 82 -18.67 12.79 -8.11
N ALA A 83 -18.72 12.74 -6.77
CA ALA A 83 -19.16 13.86 -5.94
C ALA A 83 -18.05 14.87 -5.58
N HIS A 84 -16.83 14.40 -5.37
CA HIS A 84 -15.71 15.19 -4.83
C HIS A 84 -14.42 14.89 -5.60
N PRO A 85 -14.29 15.31 -6.88
CA PRO A 85 -13.20 14.91 -7.75
C PRO A 85 -11.85 15.31 -7.14
N PRO A 86 -11.07 14.37 -6.58
CA PRO A 86 -9.86 14.68 -5.81
C PRO A 86 -8.78 15.36 -6.68
N ARG A 87 -8.82 15.10 -7.99
CA ARG A 87 -7.98 15.73 -8.99
C ARG A 87 -8.09 17.25 -8.99
N VAL A 88 -9.28 17.82 -8.71
CA VAL A 88 -9.48 19.28 -8.64
C VAL A 88 -8.66 19.86 -7.50
N LYS A 89 -8.69 19.24 -6.32
CA LYS A 89 -7.90 19.70 -5.16
C LYS A 89 -6.39 19.59 -5.41
N PHE A 90 -5.96 18.54 -6.09
CA PHE A 90 -4.56 18.41 -6.50
C PHE A 90 -4.14 19.53 -7.46
N VAL A 91 -4.96 19.83 -8.48
CA VAL A 91 -4.73 20.94 -9.43
C VAL A 91 -4.70 22.29 -8.73
N ASP A 92 -5.62 22.52 -7.78
CA ASP A 92 -5.69 23.72 -6.95
C ASP A 92 -4.58 23.77 -5.88
N LYS A 93 -3.71 22.75 -5.85
CA LYS A 93 -2.60 22.58 -4.91
C LYS A 93 -3.03 22.67 -3.45
N ILE A 94 -4.24 22.20 -3.14
CA ILE A 94 -4.80 22.13 -1.79
C ILE A 94 -4.37 20.80 -1.19
N CYS A 95 -3.58 20.86 -0.12
CA CYS A 95 -3.01 19.69 0.54
C CYS A 95 -2.95 19.85 2.06
N THR A 96 -2.91 18.74 2.78
CA THR A 96 -2.62 18.74 4.21
C THR A 96 -1.18 19.15 4.48
N LYS A 97 -1.00 20.02 5.48
CA LYS A 97 0.31 20.53 5.87
C LYS A 97 1.24 19.43 6.41
N PRO A 98 2.57 19.69 6.42
CA PRO A 98 3.53 18.77 7.02
C PRO A 98 3.25 18.52 8.50
N LEU A 99 3.57 17.32 8.96
CA LEU A 99 3.64 17.00 10.37
C LEU A 99 4.63 17.93 11.08
N LYS A 100 4.31 18.29 12.33
CA LYS A 100 5.20 19.11 13.17
C LYS A 100 5.70 18.29 14.36
N LYS A 101 7.02 18.32 14.58
CA LYS A 101 7.63 17.75 15.79
C LYS A 101 7.31 18.67 16.98
N SER A 102 6.55 18.16 17.94
CA SER A 102 6.24 18.85 19.19
C SER A 102 7.48 18.99 20.08
N LYS A 103 7.39 19.82 21.13
CA LYS A 103 8.46 19.93 22.15
C LYS A 103 8.76 18.60 22.86
N ALA A 104 7.81 17.68 22.89
CA ALA A 104 7.96 16.34 23.45
C ALA A 104 8.59 15.34 22.46
N GLY A 105 8.98 15.79 21.26
CA GLY A 105 9.57 14.96 20.22
C GLY A 105 8.57 14.15 19.40
N PHE A 106 7.26 14.31 19.63
CA PHE A 106 6.22 13.61 18.89
C PHE A 106 5.77 14.41 17.66
N TRP A 107 5.75 13.79 16.49
CA TRP A 107 5.26 14.32 15.22
C TRP A 107 3.75 14.20 15.17
N ALA A 108 3.07 15.33 15.03
CA ALA A 108 1.62 15.39 15.00
C ALA A 108 1.10 16.09 13.75
N ALA A 109 -0.10 15.67 13.33
CA ALA A 109 -0.87 16.33 12.31
C ALA A 109 -1.24 17.75 12.74
N THR A 110 -1.43 18.62 11.77
CA THR A 110 -2.21 19.86 11.97
C THR A 110 -3.52 19.67 11.23
N ASP A 111 -4.65 20.06 11.82
CA ASP A 111 -6.00 19.93 11.23
C ASP A 111 -6.25 20.90 10.06
N GLU A 112 -5.20 21.30 9.35
CA GLU A 112 -5.19 22.39 8.41
C GLU A 112 -4.72 21.92 7.03
N THR A 113 -5.60 22.08 6.04
CA THR A 113 -5.20 22.11 4.64
C THR A 113 -4.74 23.51 4.25
N SER A 114 -3.79 23.61 3.32
CA SER A 114 -3.38 24.88 2.73
C SER A 114 -3.02 24.72 1.27
N THR A 115 -3.12 25.82 0.53
CA THR A 115 -2.55 25.91 -0.81
C THR A 115 -1.03 25.97 -0.73
N THR A 116 -0.35 25.16 -1.53
CA THR A 116 1.10 25.21 -1.70
C THR A 116 1.46 25.68 -3.11
N SER A 117 2.55 26.43 -3.27
CA SER A 117 2.98 26.91 -4.58
C SER A 117 3.74 25.86 -5.39
N TRP A 118 4.30 24.85 -4.73
CA TRP A 118 5.34 23.99 -5.33
C TRP A 118 4.89 22.59 -5.74
N LEU A 119 3.65 22.17 -5.45
CA LEU A 119 3.13 20.92 -6.03
C LEU A 119 3.24 20.96 -7.57
N PRO A 120 3.63 19.86 -8.21
CA PRO A 120 3.85 19.82 -9.65
C PRO A 120 2.55 20.12 -10.40
N SER A 121 2.65 20.96 -11.43
CA SER A 121 1.49 21.43 -12.19
C SER A 121 0.93 20.43 -13.22
N PRO A 122 1.68 19.41 -13.72
CA PRO A 122 1.04 18.27 -14.38
C PRO A 122 0.40 17.36 -13.32
N THR A 123 -0.86 16.98 -13.53
CA THR A 123 -1.55 15.94 -12.74
C THR A 123 -1.04 14.53 -13.02
N GLN A 124 0.01 14.39 -13.83
CA GLN A 124 0.57 13.10 -14.22
C GLN A 124 0.93 12.25 -13.00
N THR A 125 1.53 12.83 -11.96
CA THR A 125 1.85 12.10 -10.72
C THR A 125 0.59 11.59 -10.03
N PHE A 126 -0.44 12.43 -9.91
CA PHE A 126 -1.74 12.06 -9.36
C PHE A 126 -2.37 10.89 -10.15
N ASP A 127 -2.32 10.94 -11.48
CA ASP A 127 -2.91 9.93 -12.35
C ASP A 127 -2.18 8.58 -12.31
N THR A 128 -0.98 8.51 -11.71
CA THR A 128 -0.24 7.26 -11.52
C THR A 128 -0.66 6.49 -10.28
N VAL A 129 -1.37 7.15 -9.36
CA VAL A 129 -1.75 6.59 -8.07
C VAL A 129 -3.01 5.75 -8.20
N VAL A 130 -3.01 4.62 -7.49
CA VAL A 130 -4.14 3.69 -7.45
C VAL A 130 -4.54 3.37 -6.02
N HIS A 131 -5.81 3.07 -5.81
CA HIS A 131 -6.30 2.50 -4.55
C HIS A 131 -6.79 1.07 -4.75
N PHE A 132 -6.59 0.23 -3.74
CA PHE A 132 -7.08 -1.15 -3.73
C PHE A 132 -8.54 -1.20 -3.24
N LEU A 133 -9.43 -1.78 -4.05
CA LEU A 133 -10.88 -1.86 -3.81
C LEU A 133 -11.25 -3.06 -2.93
N GLN A 134 -10.57 -3.20 -1.79
CA GLN A 134 -10.84 -4.21 -0.77
C GLN A 134 -10.91 -3.57 0.62
N SER A 135 -11.48 -4.27 1.62
CA SER A 135 -11.64 -3.72 2.98
C SER A 135 -10.31 -3.38 3.64
N GLY A 136 -9.28 -4.22 3.44
CA GLY A 136 -7.86 -3.95 3.75
C GLY A 136 -7.24 -2.93 2.79
N SER A 137 -7.96 -1.85 2.49
CA SER A 137 -7.60 -0.89 1.44
C SER A 137 -6.18 -0.37 1.63
N GLY A 138 -5.44 -0.29 0.53
CA GLY A 138 -4.13 0.35 0.47
C GLY A 138 -4.02 1.22 -0.77
N THR A 139 -2.86 1.83 -0.91
CA THR A 139 -2.49 2.67 -2.05
C THR A 139 -1.38 1.99 -2.86
N GLY A 140 -1.25 2.31 -4.14
CA GLY A 140 -0.08 1.97 -4.93
C GLY A 140 0.23 3.04 -5.97
N VAL A 141 1.31 2.82 -6.71
CA VAL A 141 1.75 3.70 -7.79
C VAL A 141 2.13 2.89 -9.03
N THR A 142 1.78 3.40 -10.20
CA THR A 142 2.13 2.78 -11.47
C THR A 142 3.52 3.23 -11.94
N ILE A 143 4.42 2.28 -12.14
CA ILE A 143 5.79 2.47 -12.61
C ILE A 143 6.04 1.47 -13.74
N SER A 144 6.37 1.95 -14.93
CA SER A 144 6.61 1.15 -16.14
C SER A 144 5.50 0.13 -16.41
N CYS A 145 4.23 0.58 -16.33
CA CYS A 145 3.01 -0.23 -16.50
C CYS A 145 2.85 -1.38 -15.48
N LYS A 146 3.58 -1.35 -14.37
CA LYS A 146 3.39 -2.24 -13.21
C LYS A 146 2.93 -1.41 -12.04
N ILE A 147 2.16 -1.99 -11.14
CA ILE A 147 1.76 -1.32 -9.90
C ILE A 147 2.72 -1.77 -8.80
N VAL A 148 3.22 -0.83 -8.02
CA VAL A 148 4.06 -1.08 -6.86
C VAL A 148 3.34 -0.58 -5.61
N THR A 149 3.35 -1.38 -4.56
CA THR A 149 2.69 -1.10 -3.27
C THR A 149 3.46 -1.79 -2.14
N CYS A 150 3.01 -1.64 -0.89
CA CYS A 150 3.46 -2.44 0.23
C CYS A 150 3.04 -3.90 0.06
N ALA A 151 3.85 -4.85 0.52
CA ALA A 151 3.54 -6.27 0.42
C ALA A 151 2.29 -6.62 1.23
N HIS A 152 2.15 -6.03 2.43
CA HIS A 152 1.00 -6.27 3.30
C HIS A 152 -0.35 -5.76 2.73
N VAL A 153 -0.33 -4.87 1.72
CA VAL A 153 -1.56 -4.48 0.99
C VAL A 153 -2.12 -5.66 0.17
N VAL A 154 -1.33 -6.72 -0.01
CA VAL A 154 -1.69 -7.95 -0.73
C VAL A 154 -1.99 -9.10 0.25
N ASP A 155 -2.26 -8.80 1.52
CA ASP A 155 -2.61 -9.79 2.58
C ASP A 155 -3.94 -10.48 2.35
N SER A 156 -4.06 -11.71 2.86
CA SER A 156 -5.32 -12.45 3.00
C SER A 156 -5.54 -12.83 4.47
N GLU A 157 -6.79 -13.04 4.87
CA GLU A 157 -7.13 -13.53 6.21
C GLU A 157 -6.57 -14.93 6.54
N ASP A 158 -6.17 -15.70 5.51
CA ASP A 158 -5.47 -16.97 5.70
C ASP A 158 -3.96 -16.79 5.98
N ASP A 159 -3.44 -15.56 5.93
CA ASP A 159 -2.07 -15.30 6.31
C ASP A 159 -1.98 -15.48 7.83
N ASP A 160 -1.27 -16.52 8.28
CA ASP A 160 -1.07 -16.76 9.70
C ASP A 160 -0.46 -15.51 10.35
N ASP A 161 -1.06 -15.06 11.46
CA ASP A 161 -0.50 -13.99 12.31
C ASP A 161 0.78 -14.44 13.06
N ASP A 162 1.32 -15.63 12.74
CA ASP A 162 2.60 -16.09 13.29
C ASP A 162 3.72 -15.21 12.73
N ASP A 163 4.21 -14.29 13.57
CA ASP A 163 5.22 -13.25 13.30
C ASP A 163 6.52 -13.76 12.62
N ASP A 164 6.74 -15.06 12.52
CA ASP A 164 7.97 -15.68 12.01
C ASP A 164 7.89 -16.15 10.54
N ILE A 165 6.75 -16.02 9.85
CA ILE A 165 6.58 -16.48 8.46
C ILE A 165 6.13 -15.35 7.55
N VAL A 166 6.89 -15.10 6.47
CA VAL A 166 6.47 -14.20 5.39
C VAL A 166 5.46 -14.92 4.48
N PRO A 167 4.23 -14.41 4.30
CA PRO A 167 3.22 -15.09 3.49
C PRO A 167 3.57 -15.16 1.99
N ASP A 168 3.13 -16.21 1.30
CA ASP A 168 3.27 -16.28 -0.17
C ASP A 168 2.16 -15.48 -0.86
N ARG A 169 2.57 -14.38 -1.48
CA ARG A 169 1.68 -13.42 -2.15
C ARG A 169 1.65 -13.55 -3.66
N ILE A 170 2.54 -14.35 -4.25
CA ILE A 170 2.64 -14.43 -5.71
C ILE A 170 1.37 -15.07 -6.29
N GLY A 171 0.84 -14.48 -7.35
CA GLY A 171 -0.39 -14.92 -7.99
C GLY A 171 -1.68 -14.42 -7.33
N ARG A 172 -1.60 -13.75 -6.17
CA ARG A 172 -2.77 -13.10 -5.55
C ARG A 172 -3.29 -11.98 -6.44
N LYS A 173 -4.62 -11.92 -6.57
CA LYS A 173 -5.28 -10.94 -7.42
C LYS A 173 -5.90 -9.83 -6.59
N ARG A 174 -5.82 -8.62 -7.12
CA ARG A 174 -6.42 -7.43 -6.51
C ARG A 174 -7.20 -6.62 -7.55
N VAL A 175 -8.13 -5.81 -7.06
CA VAL A 175 -8.85 -4.85 -7.90
C VAL A 175 -8.36 -3.47 -7.50
N VAL A 176 -7.95 -2.68 -8.47
CA VAL A 176 -7.49 -1.31 -8.23
C VAL A 176 -8.36 -0.30 -8.96
N ILE A 177 -8.45 0.91 -8.41
CA ILE A 177 -9.12 2.07 -9.02
C ILE A 177 -8.16 3.24 -9.14
N TYR A 178 -8.21 3.94 -10.28
CA TYR A 178 -7.46 5.17 -10.55
C TYR A 178 -8.29 6.41 -10.25
N GLY A 179 -7.64 7.57 -10.16
CA GLY A 179 -8.30 8.85 -9.91
C GLY A 179 -9.30 9.29 -11.00
N ASP A 180 -9.29 8.67 -12.17
CA ASP A 180 -10.27 8.86 -13.26
C ASP A 180 -11.47 7.89 -13.19
N GLY A 181 -11.45 6.98 -12.22
CA GLY A 181 -12.48 5.96 -12.01
C GLY A 181 -12.31 4.69 -12.84
N ARG A 182 -11.27 4.58 -13.67
CA ARG A 182 -10.94 3.31 -14.34
C ARG A 182 -10.50 2.29 -13.30
N MET A 183 -10.90 1.04 -13.52
CA MET A 183 -10.54 -0.06 -12.63
C MET A 183 -9.88 -1.19 -13.39
N PHE A 184 -8.97 -1.88 -12.71
CA PHE A 184 -8.21 -2.96 -13.31
C PHE A 184 -8.12 -4.16 -12.38
N LEU A 185 -8.18 -5.34 -12.98
CA LEU A 185 -7.76 -6.57 -12.32
C LEU A 185 -6.24 -6.65 -12.38
N THR A 186 -5.60 -6.91 -11.24
CA THR A 186 -4.15 -7.01 -11.11
C THR A 186 -3.77 -8.33 -10.46
N GLU A 187 -2.51 -8.72 -10.62
CA GLU A 187 -1.96 -9.95 -10.02
C GLU A 187 -0.55 -9.69 -9.51
N CYS A 188 -0.27 -10.09 -8.27
CA CYS A 188 1.04 -10.00 -7.68
C CYS A 188 2.02 -10.91 -8.42
N GLU A 189 3.10 -10.34 -8.92
CA GLU A 189 4.11 -11.03 -9.74
C GLU A 189 5.43 -11.19 -8.99
N ARG A 190 5.70 -10.31 -8.02
CA ARG A 190 6.94 -10.33 -7.24
C ARG A 190 6.76 -9.63 -5.90
N VAL A 191 7.42 -10.15 -4.87
CA VAL A 191 7.48 -9.56 -3.54
C VAL A 191 8.93 -9.54 -3.05
N ILE A 192 9.28 -8.48 -2.31
CA ILE A 192 10.47 -8.42 -1.47
C ILE A 192 9.99 -7.97 -0.09
N GLU A 193 9.94 -8.92 0.84
CA GLU A 193 9.37 -8.75 2.17
C GLU A 193 10.22 -9.53 3.18
N ASN A 194 10.33 -9.01 4.39
CA ASN A 194 10.98 -9.68 5.50
C ASN A 194 10.21 -9.49 6.81
N ILE A 195 10.50 -10.35 7.78
CA ILE A 195 9.79 -10.41 9.08
C ILE A 195 9.91 -9.08 9.85
N ASP A 196 11.04 -8.39 9.76
CA ASP A 196 11.26 -7.14 10.50
C ASP A 196 10.55 -5.91 9.89
N GLY A 197 9.90 -6.09 8.73
CA GLY A 197 9.15 -5.06 8.01
C GLY A 197 10.00 -3.98 7.36
N SER A 198 11.34 -4.07 7.40
CA SER A 198 12.21 -3.13 6.68
C SER A 198 12.18 -3.34 5.16
N GLN A 199 11.76 -4.52 4.72
CA GLN A 199 11.39 -4.82 3.35
C GLN A 199 9.91 -5.17 3.33
N ASP A 200 9.13 -4.43 2.55
CA ASP A 200 7.68 -4.57 2.48
C ASP A 200 7.20 -4.02 1.13
N VAL A 201 7.56 -4.70 0.04
CA VAL A 201 7.22 -4.24 -1.32
C VAL A 201 6.68 -5.37 -2.17
N ALA A 202 5.54 -5.13 -2.80
CA ALA A 202 4.98 -5.98 -3.85
C ALA A 202 4.89 -5.25 -5.19
N ARG A 203 5.09 -6.00 -6.27
CA ARG A 203 4.88 -5.57 -7.65
C ARG A 203 3.78 -6.41 -8.29
N LEU A 204 2.76 -5.72 -8.78
CA LEU A 204 1.62 -6.31 -9.47
C LEU A 204 1.67 -5.99 -10.97
N LYS A 205 1.29 -6.98 -11.78
CA LYS A 205 1.01 -6.79 -13.21
C LYS A 205 -0.47 -6.46 -13.39
N ILE A 206 -0.75 -5.54 -14.31
CA ILE A 206 -2.11 -5.25 -14.76
C ILE A 206 -2.54 -6.37 -15.71
N ILE A 207 -3.67 -7.02 -15.43
CA ILE A 207 -4.21 -8.11 -16.24
C ILE A 207 -5.12 -7.55 -17.32
N GLU A 208 -6.15 -6.80 -16.92
CA GLU A 208 -7.11 -6.18 -17.82
C GLU A 208 -7.93 -5.10 -17.11
N GLU A 209 -8.55 -4.23 -17.90
CA GLU A 209 -9.52 -3.23 -17.43
C GLU A 209 -10.89 -3.88 -17.19
N ILE A 210 -11.55 -3.48 -16.11
CA ILE A 210 -12.92 -3.92 -15.80
C ILE A 210 -13.90 -3.05 -16.60
N PRO A 211 -14.79 -3.62 -17.42
CA PRO A 211 -15.70 -2.84 -18.24
C PRO A 211 -16.71 -2.01 -17.44
N GLY A 212 -17.14 -0.88 -18.03
CA GLY A 212 -18.26 -0.07 -17.52
C GLY A 212 -17.91 0.76 -16.28
N THR A 213 -16.64 0.82 -15.90
CA THR A 213 -16.18 1.54 -14.70
C THR A 213 -15.80 2.99 -14.97
N SER A 214 -15.35 3.28 -16.19
CA SER A 214 -14.91 4.62 -16.57
C SER A 214 -16.02 5.66 -16.43
N THR A 215 -15.68 6.82 -15.86
CA THR A 215 -16.55 8.01 -15.85
C THR A 215 -16.59 8.72 -17.20
N THR A 216 -15.57 8.50 -18.06
CA THR A 216 -15.45 9.20 -19.35
C THR A 216 -16.37 8.57 -20.40
N THR A 217 -17.05 9.44 -21.15
CA THR A 217 -18.02 9.08 -22.18
C THR A 217 -17.44 8.13 -23.24
N LEU A 218 -18.30 7.24 -23.76
CA LEU A 218 -18.03 6.11 -24.67
C LEU A 218 -17.28 6.41 -26.00
N HIS A 219 -16.83 7.64 -26.23
CA HIS A 219 -16.32 8.09 -27.54
C HIS A 219 -14.84 8.48 -27.56
N THR A 220 -14.12 8.40 -26.45
CA THR A 220 -12.67 8.67 -26.43
C THR A 220 -11.89 7.35 -26.51
N PRO A 221 -10.85 7.24 -27.35
CA PRO A 221 -9.99 6.06 -27.36
C PRO A 221 -9.38 5.79 -25.98
N PRO A 222 -9.05 4.53 -25.64
CA PRO A 222 -8.48 4.19 -24.34
C PRO A 222 -7.22 5.02 -24.10
N GLN A 223 -7.24 5.85 -23.05
CA GLN A 223 -6.07 6.62 -22.66
C GLN A 223 -5.00 5.65 -22.11
N PRO A 224 -3.71 5.88 -22.42
CA PRO A 224 -2.64 5.09 -21.82
C PRO A 224 -2.66 5.25 -20.30
N ILE A 225 -2.25 4.20 -19.59
CA ILE A 225 -2.11 4.24 -18.14
C ILE A 225 -0.91 5.12 -17.81
N ALA A 226 -1.10 6.14 -16.98
CA ALA A 226 -0.02 7.01 -16.54
C ALA A 226 1.03 6.20 -15.77
N SER A 227 2.31 6.55 -15.97
CA SER A 227 3.43 5.94 -15.25
C SER A 227 4.29 7.02 -14.61
N ALA A 228 4.65 6.80 -13.35
CA ALA A 228 5.65 7.59 -12.65
C ALA A 228 7.06 7.11 -13.00
N THR A 229 8.04 7.91 -12.63
CA THR A 229 9.47 7.57 -12.66
C THR A 229 9.98 7.44 -11.23
N LEU A 230 10.99 6.58 -11.03
CA LEU A 230 11.71 6.53 -9.76
C LEU A 230 12.64 7.74 -9.67
N SER A 231 12.71 8.38 -8.49
CA SER A 231 13.68 9.45 -8.24
C SER A 231 15.11 8.88 -8.31
N GLU A 232 16.11 9.68 -8.68
CA GLU A 232 17.51 9.21 -8.74
C GLU A 232 18.15 9.17 -7.34
N THR A 233 18.02 10.26 -6.60
CA THR A 233 18.54 10.44 -5.24
C THR A 233 17.69 11.43 -4.48
N THR A 234 17.55 11.25 -3.17
CA THR A 234 16.80 12.17 -2.31
C THR A 234 17.63 12.50 -1.08
N GLN A 235 17.73 13.78 -0.76
CA GLN A 235 18.51 14.29 0.37
C GLN A 235 17.58 14.77 1.49
N PRO A 236 17.99 14.69 2.78
CA PRO A 236 17.22 15.28 3.88
C PRO A 236 16.85 16.75 3.60
N GLY A 237 15.61 17.12 3.89
CA GLY A 237 15.03 18.44 3.60
C GLY A 237 14.47 18.59 2.18
N THR A 238 14.60 17.59 1.31
CA THR A 238 13.92 17.59 0.00
C THR A 238 12.41 17.67 0.22
N ARG A 239 11.73 18.61 -0.45
CA ARG A 239 10.27 18.71 -0.39
C ARG A 239 9.66 17.49 -1.04
N THR A 240 8.69 16.91 -0.35
CA THR A 240 8.00 15.70 -0.79
C THR A 240 6.50 15.84 -0.63
N PHE A 241 5.74 15.17 -1.49
CA PHE A 241 4.30 15.03 -1.31
C PHE A 241 3.88 13.57 -1.38
N CYS A 242 2.79 13.24 -0.70
CA CYS A 242 2.20 11.92 -0.66
C CYS A 242 0.78 12.01 -1.20
N VAL A 243 0.36 11.02 -1.99
CA VAL A 243 -1.02 10.87 -2.42
C VAL A 243 -1.50 9.47 -2.04
N GLY A 244 -2.52 9.38 -1.19
CA GLY A 244 -2.98 8.09 -0.66
C GLY A 244 -4.45 8.08 -0.25
N ASN A 245 -4.93 6.93 0.20
CA ASN A 245 -6.28 6.79 0.72
C ASN A 245 -6.30 6.95 2.24
N PRO A 246 -6.93 8.00 2.80
CA PRO A 246 -7.17 8.03 4.22
C PRO A 246 -8.37 7.12 4.54
N SER A 247 -8.21 6.17 5.45
CA SER A 247 -9.32 5.46 6.07
C SER A 247 -10.17 6.46 6.84
N SER A 248 -11.50 6.39 6.70
CA SER A 248 -12.42 7.27 7.43
C SER A 248 -12.54 6.94 8.92
N ILE A 249 -11.83 5.92 9.45
CA ILE A 249 -11.92 5.49 10.85
C ILE A 249 -10.90 6.27 11.70
N ASP A 250 -11.35 6.98 12.74
CA ASP A 250 -10.46 7.65 13.70
C ASP A 250 -9.96 6.70 14.81
N LEU A 251 -8.72 6.24 14.70
CA LEU A 251 -8.01 5.45 15.71
C LEU A 251 -7.12 6.28 16.63
N GLU A 252 -6.85 7.57 16.33
CA GLU A 252 -6.00 8.43 17.18
C GLU A 252 -6.79 9.03 18.35
N CYS A 253 -8.12 9.09 18.23
CA CYS A 253 -8.97 9.45 19.35
C CYS A 253 -8.95 8.33 20.42
N THR A 254 -8.53 8.67 21.65
CA THR A 254 -8.55 7.73 22.79
C THR A 254 -9.83 7.84 23.64
N GLN A 255 -10.68 8.83 23.37
CA GLN A 255 -11.94 9.03 24.08
C GLN A 255 -13.08 8.29 23.40
N THR A 256 -13.50 7.16 23.97
CA THR A 256 -14.83 6.61 23.67
C THR A 256 -15.84 7.74 23.85
N SER A 257 -16.37 8.25 22.74
CA SER A 257 -17.43 9.23 22.79
C SER A 257 -18.57 8.55 23.56
N ARG A 258 -19.01 9.17 24.68
CA ARG A 258 -20.14 8.67 25.48
C ARG A 258 -21.44 8.52 24.67
N SER A 259 -21.45 8.95 23.41
CA SER A 259 -22.57 8.97 22.48
C SER A 259 -22.65 7.77 21.54
N GLY A 260 -21.68 6.84 21.53
CA GLY A 260 -21.74 5.63 20.68
C GLY A 260 -21.82 5.92 19.17
N LYS A 261 -21.46 7.13 18.72
CA LYS A 261 -21.31 7.44 17.30
C LYS A 261 -19.94 6.98 16.84
N ASP A 262 -19.91 6.21 15.75
CA ASP A 262 -18.69 5.87 15.02
C ASP A 262 -17.87 7.14 14.76
N ARG A 263 -16.59 7.08 15.14
CA ARG A 263 -15.66 8.20 14.97
C ARG A 263 -15.18 8.19 13.53
N SER A 264 -15.91 8.91 12.68
CA SER A 264 -15.45 9.19 11.33
C SER A 264 -14.54 10.42 11.35
N ILE A 265 -13.33 10.30 10.81
CA ILE A 265 -12.58 11.47 10.37
C ILE A 265 -13.08 11.81 8.97
N GLU A 266 -13.71 12.96 8.83
CA GLU A 266 -14.14 13.45 7.52
C GLU A 266 -12.96 14.09 6.80
N PHE A 267 -12.30 13.32 5.94
CA PHE A 267 -11.27 13.84 5.06
C PHE A 267 -11.87 14.51 3.83
N GLN A 268 -11.19 15.56 3.37
CA GLN A 268 -11.63 16.37 2.25
C GLN A 268 -10.45 16.58 1.29
N PRO A 269 -10.30 15.77 0.21
CA PRO A 269 -11.25 14.77 -0.27
C PRO A 269 -11.17 13.47 0.55
N PRO A 270 -12.25 12.68 0.58
CA PRO A 270 -12.31 11.42 1.33
C PRO A 270 -11.46 10.30 0.69
N ILE A 271 -11.00 10.50 -0.55
CA ILE A 271 -10.18 9.56 -1.32
C ILE A 271 -9.10 10.32 -2.08
N PHE A 272 -7.98 9.67 -2.40
CA PHE A 272 -6.82 10.30 -3.09
C PHE A 272 -6.38 11.61 -2.43
N HIS A 273 -6.23 11.54 -1.11
CA HIS A 273 -5.81 12.65 -0.29
C HIS A 273 -4.36 13.01 -0.55
N THR A 274 -4.07 14.31 -0.65
CA THR A 274 -2.72 14.81 -0.89
C THR A 274 -2.19 15.51 0.36
N SER A 275 -1.01 15.12 0.81
CA SER A 275 -0.27 15.77 1.88
C SER A 275 1.12 16.17 1.42
N VAL A 276 1.65 17.22 2.03
CA VAL A 276 3.02 17.69 1.77
C VAL A 276 3.88 17.55 3.00
N GLY A 277 5.20 17.49 2.78
CA GLY A 277 6.19 17.35 3.81
C GLY A 277 7.60 17.43 3.23
N GLU A 278 8.51 16.81 3.94
CA GLU A 278 9.92 16.73 3.61
C GLU A 278 10.40 15.31 3.84
N TYR A 279 11.36 14.88 3.02
CA TYR A 279 12.17 13.70 3.28
C TYR A 279 13.11 14.01 4.44
N LEU A 280 13.04 13.24 5.52
CA LEU A 280 13.80 13.49 6.75
C LEU A 280 15.14 12.74 6.77
N GLY A 281 15.33 11.75 5.90
CA GLY A 281 16.48 10.85 5.89
C GLY A 281 16.04 9.42 6.10
N ARG A 282 16.87 8.61 6.78
CA ARG A 282 16.61 7.19 7.02
C ARG A 282 16.84 6.77 8.45
N THR A 283 16.00 5.85 8.92
CA THR A 283 16.19 5.17 10.20
C THR A 283 17.39 4.24 10.14
N SER A 284 18.34 4.40 11.08
CA SER A 284 19.46 3.48 11.26
C SER A 284 18.99 2.06 11.57
N LYS A 285 19.82 1.05 11.24
CA LYS A 285 19.46 -0.35 11.53
C LYS A 285 19.33 -0.57 13.04
N GLU A 286 20.22 0.01 13.85
CA GLU A 286 20.18 -0.16 15.30
C GLU A 286 18.87 0.36 15.91
N ILE A 287 18.36 1.50 15.44
CA ILE A 287 17.11 2.07 15.93
C ILE A 287 15.90 1.30 15.42
N HIS A 288 15.94 0.80 14.17
CA HIS A 288 14.91 -0.08 13.66
C HIS A 288 14.81 -1.38 14.49
N ASP A 289 15.94 -2.07 14.70
CA ASP A 289 16.00 -3.30 15.50
C ASP A 289 15.50 -3.07 16.93
N LEU A 290 15.92 -1.96 17.57
CA LEU A 290 15.49 -1.58 18.91
C LEU A 290 13.97 -1.37 18.98
N ARG A 291 13.36 -0.74 17.97
CA ARG A 291 11.91 -0.53 17.90
C ARG A 291 11.17 -1.87 17.82
N ASN A 292 11.68 -2.79 17.01
CA ASN A 292 11.08 -4.12 16.86
C ASN A 292 11.19 -4.92 18.17
N GLU A 293 12.33 -4.86 18.87
CA GLU A 293 12.50 -5.47 20.20
C GLU A 293 11.52 -4.87 21.23
N ILE A 294 11.30 -3.56 21.20
CA ILE A 294 10.33 -2.90 22.08
C ILE A 294 8.91 -3.39 21.80
N SER A 295 8.52 -3.48 20.52
CA SER A 295 7.18 -3.90 20.10
C SER A 295 6.90 -5.37 20.46
N SER A 296 7.82 -6.28 20.11
CA SER A 296 7.65 -7.73 20.30
C SER A 296 7.56 -8.16 21.76
N ARG A 297 8.15 -7.39 22.67
CA ARG A 297 8.15 -7.69 24.10
C ARG A 297 6.81 -7.41 24.79
N GLY A 298 5.89 -6.68 24.14
CA GLY A 298 4.57 -6.38 24.70
C GLY A 298 4.59 -5.54 25.99
N ARG A 299 5.70 -4.86 26.31
CA ARG A 299 5.80 -3.91 27.43
C ARG A 299 6.07 -2.50 26.95
N SER A 300 5.62 -1.51 27.74
CA SER A 300 5.99 -0.12 27.52
C SER A 300 7.51 0.07 27.49
N PRO A 301 8.05 0.93 26.62
CA PRO A 301 9.48 1.21 26.57
C PRO A 301 9.96 1.87 27.86
N THR A 302 11.19 1.58 28.25
CA THR A 302 11.90 2.33 29.28
C THR A 302 12.18 3.75 28.79
N ARG A 303 12.47 4.66 29.72
CA ARG A 303 12.85 6.03 29.39
C ARG A 303 14.10 6.09 28.51
N GLY A 304 15.09 5.21 28.75
CA GLY A 304 16.30 5.14 27.93
C GLY A 304 16.04 4.67 26.50
N GLU A 305 15.24 3.60 26.35
CA GLU A 305 14.77 3.10 25.03
C GLU A 305 14.01 4.19 24.27
N LYS A 306 13.05 4.85 24.94
CA LYS A 306 12.25 5.92 24.35
C LYS A 306 13.11 7.11 23.90
N ASN A 307 14.04 7.58 24.74
CA ASN A 307 14.92 8.69 24.40
C ASN A 307 15.79 8.36 23.19
N ARG A 308 16.40 7.16 23.14
CA ARG A 308 17.20 6.73 21.99
C ARG A 308 16.41 6.75 20.68
N VAL A 309 15.13 6.38 20.72
CA VAL A 309 14.26 6.39 19.53
C VAL A 309 13.82 7.81 19.12
N ILE A 310 13.60 8.71 20.08
CA ILE A 310 13.12 10.08 19.84
C ILE A 310 14.24 11.03 19.40
N ASP A 311 15.42 10.83 19.97
CA ASP A 311 16.60 11.69 19.81
C ASP A 311 17.48 11.25 18.63
N GLU A 312 17.14 10.15 17.95
CA GLU A 312 17.83 9.73 16.73
C GLU A 312 17.62 10.77 15.62
N ASP A 313 18.73 11.25 15.07
CA ASP A 313 18.73 12.03 13.83
C ASP A 313 18.79 11.07 12.63
N PRO A 314 17.87 11.18 11.64
CA PRO A 314 17.88 10.29 10.50
C PRO A 314 19.14 10.48 9.67
N GLY A 315 19.80 9.37 9.33
CA GLY A 315 21.03 9.37 8.53
C GLY A 315 20.76 9.16 7.04
N GLU A 316 21.82 9.15 6.24
CA GLU A 316 21.74 8.80 4.81
C GLU A 316 21.72 7.28 4.57
N ASN A 317 22.24 6.48 5.50
CA ASN A 317 22.54 5.04 5.32
C ASN A 317 21.65 4.12 6.16
N GLY A 318 20.33 4.36 6.17
CA GLY A 318 19.37 3.58 6.94
C GLY A 318 18.56 2.56 6.12
N VAL A 319 17.71 1.81 6.84
CA VAL A 319 16.89 0.71 6.30
C VAL A 319 15.52 1.17 5.81
N MET A 320 14.93 2.18 6.47
CA MET A 320 13.64 2.76 6.11
C MET A 320 13.78 4.26 5.91
N ILE A 321 13.03 4.83 4.97
CA ILE A 321 12.95 6.29 4.81
C ILE A 321 12.06 6.88 5.89
N GLU A 322 12.35 8.11 6.32
CA GLU A 322 11.49 8.90 7.19
C GLU A 322 10.98 10.14 6.43
N HIS A 323 9.74 10.54 6.65
CA HIS A 323 9.14 11.71 6.01
C HIS A 323 8.14 12.43 6.93
N SER A 324 7.91 13.71 6.66
CA SER A 324 6.93 14.53 7.39
C SER A 324 5.60 14.71 6.67
N CYS A 325 5.39 14.08 5.51
CA CYS A 325 4.06 14.03 4.89
C CYS A 325 3.06 13.39 5.86
N TRP A 326 1.88 14.00 6.01
CA TRP A 326 0.81 13.41 6.79
C TRP A 326 0.30 12.13 6.11
N THR A 327 0.14 11.07 6.89
CA THR A 327 -0.42 9.79 6.43
C THR A 327 -1.23 9.15 7.55
N TYR A 328 -2.13 8.27 7.15
CA TYR A 328 -3.03 7.55 8.04
C TYR A 328 -3.25 6.12 7.56
N TRP A 329 -4.02 5.33 8.31
CA TRP A 329 -4.45 4.00 7.87
C TRP A 329 -5.07 4.08 6.47
N GLY A 330 -4.73 3.13 5.60
CA GLY A 330 -5.05 3.15 4.17
C GLY A 330 -4.00 3.80 3.26
N HIS A 331 -3.02 4.55 3.82
CA HIS A 331 -1.87 5.07 3.06
C HIS A 331 -0.76 4.05 2.86
N SER A 332 -0.88 2.83 3.38
CA SER A 332 0.10 1.78 3.10
C SER A 332 0.28 1.60 1.60
N GLY A 333 1.52 1.62 1.13
CA GLY A 333 1.90 1.61 -0.28
C GLY A 333 1.74 2.96 -1.01
N ALA A 334 1.35 4.04 -0.32
CA ALA A 334 1.21 5.35 -0.94
C ALA A 334 2.56 5.90 -1.40
N PRO A 335 2.68 6.37 -2.66
CA PRO A 335 3.92 6.94 -3.15
C PRO A 335 4.27 8.23 -2.42
N ILE A 336 5.53 8.32 -2.01
CA ILE A 336 6.16 9.59 -1.66
C ILE A 336 6.87 10.09 -2.92
N PHE A 337 6.48 11.27 -3.40
CA PHE A 337 7.07 11.92 -4.55
C PHE A 337 7.99 13.05 -4.11
N ASP A 338 9.07 13.28 -4.84
CA ASP A 338 9.82 14.54 -4.77
C ASP A 338 9.09 15.66 -5.52
N GLU A 339 9.59 16.89 -5.41
CA GLU A 339 9.07 18.07 -6.09
C GLU A 339 9.06 18.00 -7.63
N ASN A 340 9.81 17.07 -8.23
CA ASN A 340 9.81 16.82 -9.67
C ASN A 340 8.81 15.71 -10.08
N GLY A 341 8.15 15.06 -9.11
CA GLY A 341 7.24 13.96 -9.34
C GLY A 341 7.89 12.59 -9.44
N GLY A 342 9.17 12.47 -9.10
CA GLY A 342 9.87 11.19 -8.98
C GLY A 342 9.50 10.49 -7.68
N VAL A 343 9.24 9.18 -7.72
CA VAL A 343 8.94 8.38 -6.52
C VAL A 343 10.22 8.15 -5.72
N VAL A 344 10.26 8.66 -4.48
CA VAL A 344 11.39 8.49 -3.54
C VAL A 344 11.23 7.27 -2.64
N GLY A 345 10.02 6.76 -2.51
CA GLY A 345 9.68 5.59 -1.70
C GLY A 345 8.17 5.39 -1.59
N LEU A 346 7.77 4.39 -0.80
CA LEU A 346 6.36 4.15 -0.46
C LEU A 346 6.19 4.27 1.05
N HIS A 347 5.13 4.94 1.49
CA HIS A 347 4.70 4.92 2.88
C HIS A 347 4.32 3.49 3.28
N SER A 348 4.75 3.03 4.45
CA SER A 348 4.42 1.69 4.97
C SER A 348 3.90 1.72 6.40
N ALA A 349 4.50 2.56 7.27
CA ALA A 349 4.16 2.57 8.69
C ALA A 349 4.43 3.92 9.33
N TRP A 350 4.01 4.08 10.59
CA TRP A 350 4.50 5.15 11.47
C TRP A 350 5.20 4.56 12.69
N CYS A 351 5.82 5.39 13.52
CA CYS A 351 6.36 4.98 14.81
C CYS A 351 5.45 5.47 15.93
N ASP A 352 4.85 4.57 16.71
CA ASP A 352 3.93 4.93 17.79
C ASP A 352 4.61 5.70 18.94
N LEU A 353 5.94 5.64 19.02
CA LEU A 353 6.70 6.31 20.09
C LEU A 353 6.89 7.81 19.84
N ASN A 354 7.01 8.22 18.57
CA ASN A 354 7.34 9.58 18.20
C ASN A 354 6.51 10.13 17.03
N GLY A 355 5.57 9.37 16.47
CA GLY A 355 4.70 9.78 15.36
C GLY A 355 5.37 9.89 13.99
N VAL A 356 6.68 9.65 13.86
CA VAL A 356 7.39 9.80 12.58
C VAL A 356 6.84 8.81 11.55
N ARG A 357 6.66 9.27 10.31
CA ARG A 357 6.19 8.41 9.21
C ARG A 357 7.38 7.75 8.52
N ARG A 358 7.18 6.48 8.18
CA ARG A 358 8.22 5.60 7.65
C ARG A 358 7.76 4.94 6.36
N GLY A 359 8.75 4.58 5.55
CA GLY A 359 8.51 3.93 4.28
C GLY A 359 9.70 3.12 3.80
N VAL A 360 9.46 2.42 2.71
CA VAL A 360 10.49 1.71 1.93
C VAL A 360 11.10 2.67 0.92
N GLY A 361 12.44 2.63 0.77
CA GLY A 361 13.17 3.54 -0.11
C GLY A 361 13.19 3.12 -1.57
N VAL A 362 13.55 4.07 -2.45
CA VAL A 362 13.61 3.91 -3.91
C VAL A 362 14.48 2.73 -4.39
N GLU A 363 15.52 2.33 -3.66
CA GLU A 363 16.41 1.22 -4.03
C GLU A 363 15.67 -0.11 -4.01
N LEU A 364 14.82 -0.32 -3.00
CA LEU A 364 13.99 -1.52 -2.92
C LEU A 364 12.94 -1.53 -4.04
N LEU A 365 12.44 -0.35 -4.42
CA LEU A 365 11.54 -0.22 -5.58
C LEU A 365 12.26 -0.58 -6.89
N ARG A 366 13.50 -0.10 -7.10
CA ARG A 366 14.31 -0.53 -8.26
C ARG A 366 14.56 -2.03 -8.24
N GLU A 367 14.84 -2.59 -7.06
CA GLU A 367 15.08 -4.01 -6.91
C GLU A 367 13.87 -4.84 -7.31
N VAL A 368 12.67 -4.52 -6.79
CA VAL A 368 11.42 -5.24 -7.13
C VAL A 368 11.06 -5.05 -8.61
N MET A 369 11.33 -3.88 -9.17
CA MET A 369 11.10 -3.61 -10.60
C MET A 369 12.06 -4.42 -11.49
N GLY A 370 13.21 -4.84 -10.97
CA GLY A 370 14.22 -5.59 -11.71
C GLY A 370 15.29 -4.70 -12.37
N ASP A 371 15.34 -3.43 -11.98
CA ASP A 371 16.25 -2.41 -12.52
C ASP A 371 17.62 -2.41 -11.81
N THR A 372 17.90 -3.41 -10.97
CA THR A 372 19.18 -3.47 -10.27
C THR A 372 20.32 -3.64 -11.28
N PRO A 373 21.33 -2.76 -11.28
CA PRO A 373 22.53 -2.95 -12.08
C PRO A 373 23.10 -4.34 -11.76
N LYS A 374 23.23 -5.21 -12.76
CA LYS A 374 23.86 -6.52 -12.59
C LYS A 374 25.18 -6.31 -11.85
N LYS A 375 25.25 -6.68 -10.56
CA LYS A 375 26.50 -6.59 -9.78
C LYS A 375 27.55 -7.33 -10.59
N LYS A 376 28.56 -6.60 -11.11
CA LYS A 376 29.67 -7.20 -11.86
C LYS A 376 30.23 -8.29 -10.95
N ALA A 377 30.08 -9.55 -11.35
CA ALA A 377 30.53 -10.69 -10.57
C ALA A 377 32.00 -10.49 -10.23
N THR A 378 32.30 -10.17 -8.97
CA THR A 378 33.66 -10.08 -8.48
C THR A 378 34.23 -11.49 -8.57
N LYS A 379 35.06 -11.75 -9.59
CA LYS A 379 35.81 -13.00 -9.74
C LYS A 379 36.55 -13.24 -8.43
N LYS A 380 36.01 -14.13 -7.59
CA LYS A 380 36.67 -14.63 -6.38
C LYS A 380 37.92 -15.35 -6.88
N ARG A 381 39.08 -14.69 -6.81
CA ARG A 381 40.38 -15.29 -7.11
C ARG A 381 40.50 -16.52 -6.21
N LYS A 382 40.44 -17.73 -6.80
CA LYS A 382 40.81 -18.98 -6.12
C LYS A 382 42.23 -18.80 -5.60
N ARG A 383 42.40 -18.63 -4.28
CA ARG A 383 43.69 -18.77 -3.61
C ARG A 383 44.10 -20.23 -3.81
N GLY A 384 45.16 -20.45 -4.60
CA GLY A 384 45.73 -21.77 -4.83
C GLY A 384 46.22 -22.37 -3.52
N THR A 385 45.78 -23.59 -3.26
CA THR A 385 46.29 -24.46 -2.19
C THR A 385 47.73 -24.81 -2.53
N LYS A 386 48.69 -24.39 -1.69
CA LYS A 386 50.07 -24.92 -1.75
C LYS A 386 50.02 -26.38 -1.30
N GLN A 387 50.36 -27.30 -2.19
CA GLN A 387 50.71 -28.67 -1.82
C GLN A 387 51.94 -28.65 -0.94
N GLN A 388 51.87 -29.38 0.16
CA GLN A 388 52.94 -29.60 1.11
C GLN A 388 53.61 -30.92 0.71
N GLU A 389 54.84 -30.85 0.21
CA GLU A 389 55.68 -32.03 -0.04
C GLU A 389 56.00 -32.72 1.28
N VAL A 390 55.63 -34.00 1.37
CA VAL A 390 56.06 -34.90 2.44
C VAL A 390 57.37 -35.53 1.97
N ILE A 391 58.45 -35.22 2.67
CA ILE A 391 59.76 -35.86 2.50
C ILE A 391 59.69 -37.19 3.26
N ASP A 392 59.78 -38.29 2.52
CA ASP A 392 59.87 -39.64 3.05
C ASP A 392 61.34 -39.96 3.39
N LEU A 393 61.60 -40.27 4.66
CA LEU A 393 62.89 -40.70 5.18
C LEU A 393 62.72 -42.07 5.82
N THR A 394 62.92 -43.14 5.06
CA THR A 394 63.46 -44.40 5.60
C THR A 394 64.20 -45.20 4.50
N SER A 395 65.51 -45.35 4.68
CA SER A 395 66.33 -46.47 4.17
C SER A 395 66.38 -47.55 5.27
N PRO A 396 66.75 -48.81 4.99
CA PRO A 396 68.04 -49.20 4.39
C PRO A 396 67.97 -49.65 2.92
#